data_AF-A0A1F5C4H6-F1
#
_entry.id   AF-A0A1F5C4H6-F1
#
_cell.length_a   1.000
_cell.length_b   1.000
_cell.length_c   1.000
_cell.angle_alpha   90.00
_cell.angle_beta   90.00
_cell.angle_gamma   90.00
#
_symmetry.space_group_name_H-M   'P 1'
#
loop_
_entity.id
_entity.type
_entity.pdbx_description
1 polymer ?
#
loop_
_entity_poly.entity_id
_entity_poly.type
_entity_poly.pdbx_seq_one_letter_code
_entity_poly.pdbx_strand_id
1 'polypeptide(L)'
;MNTNGSVVLTKRVIITSSNPVAKEDFIKKIGEIARNIINFLKKNGCKQLGHVKLISTTDGEDYLQLSVLDIAQKPQIKGMLRNTFEKIKLTFNIIEFGVCKEEIDNKITEEIKNIQAYFKGC
;
A
#
# COMPACT_ATOMS: atom_id res chain seq x y z
N MET A 1 5.48 -21.88 19.87
CA MET A 1 5.90 -20.60 19.27
C MET A 1 4.95 -19.52 19.75
N ASN A 2 5.47 -18.44 20.32
CA ASN A 2 4.70 -17.41 21.00
C ASN A 2 4.16 -16.41 19.97
N THR A 3 3.03 -16.71 19.33
CA THR A 3 2.48 -15.95 18.19
C THR A 3 1.44 -14.89 18.61
N ASN A 4 1.72 -14.14 19.68
CA ASN A 4 0.82 -13.07 20.17
C ASN A 4 1.38 -11.65 19.95
N GLY A 5 2.49 -11.50 19.23
CA GLY A 5 3.09 -10.19 18.94
C GLY A 5 2.44 -9.52 17.72
N SER A 6 2.35 -8.19 17.74
CA SER A 6 2.04 -7.42 16.54
C SER A 6 3.22 -7.47 15.56
N VAL A 7 2.92 -7.56 14.27
CA VAL A 7 3.91 -7.26 13.22
C VAL A 7 3.77 -5.81 12.83
N VAL A 8 4.88 -5.09 12.87
CA VAL A 8 5.00 -3.73 12.36
C VAL A 8 5.98 -3.74 11.20
N LEU A 9 5.52 -3.31 10.02
CA LEU A 9 6.35 -3.25 8.82
C LEU A 9 6.13 -1.93 8.10
N THR A 10 7.24 -1.25 7.80
CA THR A 10 7.25 -0.06 6.94
C THR A 10 8.18 -0.29 5.77
N LYS A 11 7.68 -0.13 4.54
CA LYS A 11 8.44 -0.27 3.30
C LYS A 11 8.21 0.93 2.39
N ARG A 12 9.27 1.45 1.78
CA ARG A 12 9.23 2.63 0.92
C ARG A 12 9.70 2.27 -0.47
N VAL A 13 9.05 2.82 -1.48
CA VAL A 13 9.45 2.70 -2.88
C VAL A 13 9.22 4.01 -3.62
N ILE A 14 10.06 4.29 -4.61
CA ILE A 14 9.81 5.35 -5.59
C ILE A 14 9.24 4.69 -6.84
N ILE A 15 8.05 5.12 -7.23
CA ILE A 15 7.44 4.75 -8.50
C ILE A 15 7.75 5.87 -9.49
N THR A 16 8.29 5.48 -10.64
CA THR A 16 8.59 6.36 -11.76
C THR A 16 7.85 5.85 -12.99
N SER A 17 7.26 6.77 -13.75
CA SER A 17 6.65 6.49 -15.05
C SER A 17 7.32 7.33 -16.12
N SER A 18 7.41 6.79 -17.33
CA SER A 18 7.85 7.51 -18.53
C SER A 18 6.80 8.50 -19.03
N ASN A 19 5.54 8.35 -18.61
CA ASN A 19 4.43 9.23 -18.95
C ASN A 19 3.78 9.79 -17.69
N PRO A 20 3.15 10.98 -17.73
CA PRO A 20 2.41 11.50 -16.60
C PRO A 20 1.26 10.56 -16.18
N VAL A 21 1.29 10.10 -14.92
CA VAL A 21 0.26 9.26 -14.32
C VAL A 21 -0.89 10.12 -13.81
N ALA A 22 -2.12 9.82 -14.22
CA ALA A 22 -3.32 10.49 -13.70
C ALA A 22 -3.61 10.08 -12.25
N LYS A 23 -4.03 11.03 -11.42
CA LYS A 23 -4.32 10.78 -10.00
C LYS A 23 -5.39 9.69 -9.81
N GLU A 24 -6.41 9.65 -10.64
CA GLU A 24 -7.51 8.68 -10.54
C GLU A 24 -7.02 7.25 -10.80
N ASP A 25 -6.14 7.08 -11.78
CA ASP A 25 -5.55 5.78 -12.12
C ASP A 25 -4.61 5.30 -11.00
N PHE A 26 -3.82 6.22 -10.44
CA PHE A 26 -3.01 5.92 -9.26
C PHE A 26 -3.84 5.51 -8.05
N ILE A 27 -4.90 6.27 -7.73
CA ILE A 27 -5.83 5.99 -6.63
C ILE A 27 -6.46 4.60 -6.81
N LYS A 28 -6.92 4.29 -8.03
CA LYS A 28 -7.45 2.97 -8.36
C LYS A 28 -6.42 1.89 -8.08
N LYS A 29 -5.17 2.08 -8.54
CA LYS A 29 -4.11 1.08 -8.40
C LYS A 29 -3.70 0.83 -6.95
N ILE A 30 -3.52 1.88 -6.14
CA ILE A 30 -3.22 1.70 -4.71
C ILE A 30 -4.41 1.09 -3.95
N GLY A 31 -5.64 1.32 -4.42
CA GLY A 31 -6.84 0.67 -3.90
C GLY A 31 -6.88 -0.83 -4.16
N GLU A 32 -6.46 -1.27 -5.35
CA GLU A 32 -6.28 -2.69 -5.69
C GLU A 32 -5.22 -3.33 -4.80
N ILE A 33 -4.06 -2.70 -4.65
CA ILE A 33 -2.97 -3.20 -3.82
C ILE A 33 -3.41 -3.35 -2.36
N ALA A 34 -4.07 -2.34 -1.79
CA ALA A 34 -4.58 -2.42 -0.43
C ALA A 34 -5.56 -3.59 -0.27
N ARG A 35 -6.44 -3.81 -1.25
CA ARG A 35 -7.36 -4.96 -1.25
C ARG A 35 -6.60 -6.29 -1.31
N ASN A 36 -5.58 -6.40 -2.16
CA ASN A 36 -4.77 -7.61 -2.28
C ASN A 36 -4.05 -7.94 -0.96
N ILE A 37 -3.46 -6.93 -0.31
CA ILE A 37 -2.81 -7.07 1.00
C ILE A 37 -3.82 -7.51 2.05
N ILE A 38 -4.98 -6.85 2.15
CA ILE A 38 -6.01 -7.22 3.13
C ILE A 38 -6.54 -8.64 2.89
N ASN A 39 -6.76 -9.03 1.64
CA ASN A 39 -7.19 -10.39 1.29
C ASN A 39 -6.12 -11.43 1.64
N PHE A 40 -4.85 -11.11 1.41
CA PHE A 40 -3.73 -11.96 1.81
C PHE A 40 -3.69 -12.13 3.33
N LEU A 41 -3.78 -11.04 4.09
CA LEU A 41 -3.79 -11.09 5.55
C LEU A 41 -4.93 -11.96 6.07
N LYS A 42 -6.16 -11.78 5.57
CA LYS A 42 -7.33 -12.60 5.93
C LYS A 42 -7.10 -14.09 5.66
N LYS A 43 -6.59 -14.42 4.47
CA LYS A 43 -6.35 -15.81 4.06
C LYS A 43 -5.30 -16.50 4.93
N ASN A 44 -4.34 -15.74 5.47
CA ASN A 44 -3.25 -16.26 6.30
C ASN A 44 -3.51 -16.12 7.81
N GLY A 45 -4.77 -15.91 8.22
CA GLY A 45 -5.15 -15.99 9.64
C GLY A 45 -5.11 -14.67 10.41
N CYS A 46 -4.86 -13.53 9.75
CA CYS A 46 -5.02 -12.23 10.38
C CYS A 46 -6.50 -12.01 10.72
N LYS A 47 -6.80 -11.84 12.01
CA LYS A 47 -8.17 -11.54 12.50
C LYS A 47 -8.30 -10.09 12.96
N GLN A 48 -7.20 -9.46 13.32
CA GLN A 48 -7.17 -8.10 13.83
C GLN A 48 -6.11 -7.29 13.08
N LEU A 49 -6.50 -6.08 12.69
CA LEU A 49 -5.61 -5.11 12.07
C LEU A 49 -5.27 -4.02 13.08
N GLY A 50 -4.01 -3.58 13.11
CA GLY A 50 -3.67 -2.27 13.65
C GLY A 50 -3.97 -1.20 12.61
N HIS A 51 -3.35 -1.31 11.43
CA HIS A 51 -3.75 -0.60 10.21
C HIS A 51 -3.01 -1.13 8.97
N VAL A 52 -3.51 -0.79 7.79
CA VAL A 52 -2.75 -0.75 6.53
C VAL A 52 -2.85 0.66 5.99
N LYS A 53 -1.71 1.34 5.86
CA LYS A 53 -1.61 2.69 5.31
C LYS A 53 -0.70 2.70 4.08
N LEU A 54 -1.20 3.24 2.99
CA LEU A 54 -0.43 3.54 1.78
C LEU A 54 -0.33 5.07 1.70
N ILE A 55 0.86 5.60 1.95
CA ILE A 55 1.12 7.05 2.00
C ILE A 55 1.92 7.41 0.75
N SER A 56 1.38 8.31 -0.05
CA SER A 56 1.93 8.72 -1.33
C SER A 56 2.28 10.20 -1.27
N THR A 57 3.51 10.53 -1.64
CA THR A 57 4.02 11.91 -1.66
C THR A 57 4.81 12.15 -2.94
N THR A 58 4.64 13.31 -3.55
CA THR A 58 5.49 13.72 -4.69
C THR A 58 6.69 14.52 -4.17
N ASP A 59 7.53 15.03 -5.05
CA ASP A 59 8.59 15.98 -4.66
C ASP A 59 8.04 17.40 -4.39
N GLY A 60 6.73 17.64 -4.58
CA GLY A 60 6.04 18.86 -4.10
C GLY A 60 5.30 18.63 -2.77
N GLU A 61 4.33 19.48 -2.46
CA GLU A 61 3.51 19.40 -1.22
C GLU A 61 2.34 18.40 -1.32
N ASP A 62 2.29 17.58 -2.36
CA ASP A 62 1.20 16.62 -2.53
C ASP A 62 1.29 15.46 -1.54
N TYR A 63 0.14 15.08 -1.01
CA TYR A 63 0.02 14.04 -0.02
C TYR A 63 -1.29 13.29 -0.19
N LEU A 64 -1.22 11.97 -0.30
CA LEU A 64 -2.39 11.09 -0.30
C LEU A 64 -2.17 9.92 0.62
N GLN A 65 -3.14 9.65 1.49
CA GLN A 65 -3.13 8.48 2.35
C GLN A 65 -4.38 7.65 2.13
N LEU A 66 -4.17 6.40 1.72
CA LEU A 66 -5.18 5.35 1.82
C LEU A 66 -4.98 4.61 3.14
N SER A 67 -6.06 4.40 3.90
CA SER A 67 -6.05 3.74 5.21
C SER A 67 -7.12 2.68 5.31
N VAL A 68 -6.75 1.51 5.82
CA VAL A 68 -7.67 0.48 6.31
C VAL A 68 -7.35 0.31 7.79
N LEU A 69 -8.31 0.60 8.67
CA LEU A 69 -8.10 0.58 10.12
C LEU A 69 -8.67 -0.69 10.76
N ASP A 70 -9.62 -1.33 10.08
CA ASP A 70 -10.20 -2.61 10.48
C ASP A 70 -10.26 -3.55 9.26
N ILE A 71 -10.05 -4.84 9.48
CA ILE A 71 -9.93 -5.84 8.42
C ILE A 71 -11.25 -6.03 7.63
N ALA A 72 -12.40 -5.70 8.21
CA ALA A 72 -13.71 -5.69 7.56
C ALA A 72 -14.06 -4.35 6.89
N GLN A 73 -13.30 -3.29 7.16
CA GLN A 73 -13.56 -1.96 6.64
C GLN A 73 -13.13 -1.79 5.18
N LYS A 74 -13.86 -0.94 4.44
CA LYS A 74 -13.39 -0.42 3.15
C LYS A 74 -12.26 0.60 3.36
N PRO A 75 -11.31 0.71 2.41
CA PRO A 75 -10.30 1.75 2.46
C PRO A 75 -10.89 3.17 2.52
N GLN A 76 -10.32 4.01 3.37
CA GLN A 76 -10.57 5.44 3.42
C GLN A 76 -9.42 6.19 2.77
N ILE A 77 -9.71 7.26 2.04
CA ILE A 77 -8.71 8.10 1.38
C ILE A 77 -8.75 9.49 2.03
N LYS A 78 -7.57 10.05 2.31
CA LYS A 78 -7.37 11.42 2.78
C LYS A 78 -6.26 12.10 1.99
N GLY A 79 -6.31 13.43 1.91
CA GLY A 79 -5.33 14.23 1.19
C GLY A 79 -5.66 14.42 -0.28
N MET A 80 -4.70 14.95 -1.03
CA MET A 80 -4.81 15.31 -2.43
C MET A 80 -3.48 15.10 -3.16
N LEU A 81 -3.57 14.59 -4.39
CA LEU A 81 -2.49 14.66 -5.36
C LEU A 81 -2.87 15.67 -6.45
N ARG A 82 -1.87 16.38 -6.99
CA ARG A 82 -1.95 17.01 -8.32
C ARG A 82 -2.54 16.07 -9.37
N ASN A 83 -3.14 16.64 -10.41
CA ASN A 83 -3.85 15.87 -11.45
C ASN A 83 -2.96 14.81 -12.13
N THR A 84 -1.68 15.12 -12.37
CA THR A 84 -0.73 14.18 -12.96
C THR A 84 0.67 14.29 -12.35
N PHE A 85 1.43 13.19 -12.35
CA PHE A 85 2.82 13.15 -11.89
C PHE A 85 3.62 12.05 -12.60
N GLU A 86 4.94 12.22 -12.71
CA GLU A 86 5.83 11.19 -13.28
C GLU A 86 6.54 10.37 -12.21
N LYS A 87 6.66 10.92 -11.00
CA LYS A 87 7.38 10.30 -9.88
C LYS A 87 6.62 10.50 -8.58
N ILE A 88 6.48 9.42 -7.81
CA ILE A 88 5.81 9.43 -6.51
C ILE A 88 6.50 8.47 -5.54
N LYS A 89 6.69 8.93 -4.30
CA LYS A 89 7.17 8.10 -3.18
C LYS A 89 5.95 7.44 -2.54
N LEU A 90 5.95 6.12 -2.50
CA LEU A 90 4.91 5.31 -1.86
C LEU A 90 5.48 4.61 -0.63
N THR A 91 4.83 4.80 0.51
CA THR A 91 5.15 4.14 1.78
C THR A 91 4.02 3.21 2.17
N PHE A 92 4.35 1.93 2.34
CA PHE A 92 3.51 0.93 2.96
C PHE A 92 3.80 0.93 4.46
N ASN A 93 2.79 1.11 5.29
CA ASN A 93 2.89 1.00 6.74
C ASN A 93 1.79 0.06 7.21
N ILE A 94 2.18 -1.11 7.71
CA ILE A 94 1.28 -2.18 8.10
C ILE A 94 1.54 -2.53 9.56
N ILE A 95 0.46 -2.59 10.33
CA ILE A 95 0.42 -3.16 11.66
C ILE A 95 -0.68 -4.20 11.68
N GLU A 96 -0.36 -5.44 12.01
CA GLU A 96 -1.31 -6.53 12.03
C GLU A 96 -1.00 -7.56 13.12
N PHE A 97 -1.96 -8.46 13.35
CA PHE A 97 -1.86 -9.53 14.32
C PHE A 97 -2.26 -10.86 13.68
N GLY A 98 -1.26 -11.71 13.40
CA GLY A 98 -1.48 -13.12 13.07
C GLY A 98 -0.67 -13.67 11.89
N VAL A 99 -0.04 -12.82 11.08
CA VAL A 99 0.77 -13.27 9.92
C VAL A 99 2.25 -13.03 10.21
N CYS A 100 3.15 -13.88 9.72
CA CYS A 100 4.57 -13.64 9.99
C CYS A 100 5.11 -12.47 9.17
N LYS A 101 6.12 -11.77 9.70
CA LYS A 101 6.71 -10.59 9.07
C LYS A 101 7.25 -10.87 7.66
N GLU A 102 7.85 -12.04 7.46
CA GLU A 102 8.43 -12.44 6.17
C GLU A 102 7.36 -12.60 5.08
N GLU A 103 6.24 -13.24 5.41
CA GLU A 103 5.09 -13.37 4.51
C GLU A 103 4.54 -12.02 4.07
N ILE A 104 4.43 -11.08 5.01
CA ILE A 104 3.96 -9.72 4.73
C ILE A 104 4.97 -8.98 3.85
N ASP A 105 6.27 -9.06 4.16
CA ASP A 105 7.30 -8.40 3.36
C ASP A 105 7.34 -8.93 1.91
N ASN A 106 7.21 -10.26 1.75
CA ASN A 106 7.12 -10.90 0.45
C ASN A 106 5.90 -10.38 -0.33
N LYS A 107 4.74 -10.29 0.33
CA LYS A 107 3.53 -9.78 -0.32
C LYS A 107 3.67 -8.31 -0.73
N ILE A 108 4.23 -7.46 0.12
CA ILE A 108 4.45 -6.04 -0.26
C ILE A 108 5.45 -5.95 -1.40
N THR A 109 6.50 -6.78 -1.41
CA THR A 109 7.48 -6.81 -2.51
C THR A 109 6.84 -7.18 -3.84
N GLU A 110 5.94 -8.16 -3.84
CA GLU A 110 5.14 -8.53 -5.01
C GLU A 110 4.29 -7.34 -5.49
N GLU A 111 3.56 -6.68 -4.58
CA GLU A 111 2.71 -5.54 -4.95
C GLU A 111 3.51 -4.33 -5.42
N ILE A 112 4.72 -4.11 -4.90
CA ILE A 112 5.67 -3.11 -5.40
C ILE A 112 6.05 -3.40 -6.85
N LYS A 113 6.39 -4.65 -7.18
CA LYS A 113 6.69 -5.05 -8.55
C LYS A 113 5.48 -4.83 -9.47
N ASN A 114 4.28 -5.18 -9.00
CA ASN A 114 3.04 -5.02 -9.76
C ASN A 114 2.75 -3.55 -10.11
N ILE A 115 2.89 -2.63 -9.16
CA ILE A 115 2.65 -1.21 -9.41
C ILE A 115 3.76 -0.57 -10.26
N GLN A 116 5.01 -0.98 -10.08
CA GLN A 116 6.11 -0.52 -10.91
C GLN A 116 5.93 -0.98 -12.36
N ALA A 117 5.56 -2.23 -12.59
CA ALA A 117 5.29 -2.76 -13.92
C ALA A 117 4.10 -2.04 -14.58
N TYR A 118 3.04 -1.77 -13.82
CA TYR A 118 1.86 -1.06 -14.31
C TYR A 118 2.19 0.35 -14.81
N PHE A 119 3.05 1.09 -14.11
CA PHE A 119 3.38 2.48 -14.46
C PHE A 119 4.64 2.66 -15.29
N LYS A 120 5.51 1.65 -15.43
CA LYS A 120 6.69 1.78 -16.31
C LYS A 120 6.32 1.94 -17.78
N GLY A 121 5.18 1.37 -18.22
CA GLY A 121 4.86 1.21 -19.64
C GLY A 121 5.86 0.26 -20.32
N CYS A 122 5.41 -0.49 -21.32
CA CYS A 122 6.31 -1.26 -22.19
C CYS A 122 7.21 -0.33 -23.01
#